data_AF-A0A3D0NWF7-F1
#
_entry.id   AF-A0A3D0NWF7-F1
#
_cell.length_a   1.000
_cell.length_b   1.000
_cell.length_c   1.000
_cell.angle_alpha   90.00
_cell.angle_beta   90.00
_cell.angle_gamma   90.00
#
_symmetry.space_group_name_H-M   'P 1'
#
loop_
_entity.id
_entity.type
_entity.pdbx_description
1 polymer ?
#
loop_
_entity_poly.entity_id
_entity_poly.type
_entity_poly.pdbx_seq_one_letter_code
_entity_poly.pdbx_strand_id
1 'polypeptide(L)'
;AEAPPAVAEEPVLTPPTADESRQRLDRKTIDLPIDVPEDERDRHNKARRFARLLVSEIKLYNEQKVLEGRESADLYDRLREAIDRSREMYEKRVDDTVSSKFDYFHYELVTNLAEGDEAKLGENYAVAA
;
A
#
# COMPACT_ATOMS: atom_id res chain seq x y z
N ALA A 1 4.66 6.45 67.39
CA ALA A 1 4.59 5.13 66.74
C ALA A 1 4.39 5.35 65.26
N GLU A 2 5.20 4.64 64.48
CA GLU A 2 5.34 4.63 63.02
C GLU A 2 4.13 4.00 62.32
N ALA A 3 3.85 4.41 61.09
CA ALA A 3 2.73 3.95 60.25
C ALA A 3 2.98 2.55 59.64
N PRO A 4 1.99 1.98 58.92
CA PRO A 4 2.31 1.70 57.51
C PRO A 4 1.28 2.25 56.51
N PRO A 5 1.69 2.43 55.24
CA PRO A 5 0.96 3.17 54.21
C PRO A 5 -0.06 2.31 53.45
N ALA A 6 -1.10 2.94 52.93
CA ALA A 6 -2.02 2.33 51.97
C ALA A 6 -1.29 2.09 50.64
N VAL A 7 -1.18 0.82 50.26
CA VAL A 7 -0.61 0.38 48.98
C VAL A 7 -1.58 0.80 47.87
N ALA A 8 -1.11 1.67 46.97
CA ALA A 8 -1.81 1.93 45.72
C ALA A 8 -1.66 0.68 44.83
N GLU A 9 -2.78 0.05 44.46
CA GLU A 9 -2.80 -0.95 43.40
C GLU A 9 -2.52 -0.24 42.07
N GLU A 10 -1.28 -0.34 41.59
CA GLU A 10 -0.96 0.00 40.21
C GLU A 10 -1.66 -1.00 39.29
N PRO A 11 -2.39 -0.57 38.25
CA PRO A 11 -3.04 -1.48 37.32
C PRO A 11 -1.95 -2.31 36.64
N VAL A 12 -1.99 -3.62 36.85
CA VAL A 12 -1.08 -4.57 36.20
C VAL A 12 -1.34 -4.51 34.70
N LEU A 13 -0.50 -3.76 33.99
CA LEU A 13 -0.45 -3.74 32.53
C LEU A 13 0.01 -5.11 32.05
N THR A 14 -0.92 -6.04 31.81
CA THR A 14 -0.61 -7.28 31.12
C THR A 14 -0.08 -6.93 29.73
N PRO A 15 1.14 -7.37 29.36
CA PRO A 15 1.66 -7.09 28.02
C PRO A 15 0.71 -7.73 26.99
N PRO A 16 0.34 -7.01 25.92
CA PRO A 16 -0.51 -7.56 24.88
C PRO A 16 0.13 -8.81 24.30
N THR A 17 -0.69 -9.80 23.98
CA THR A 17 -0.20 -11.02 23.34
C THR A 17 0.40 -10.69 21.96
N ALA A 18 1.26 -11.57 21.45
CA ALA A 18 1.84 -11.40 20.11
C ALA A 18 0.75 -11.34 19.02
N ASP A 19 -0.38 -12.01 19.24
CA ASP A 19 -1.53 -12.00 18.32
C ASP A 19 -2.23 -10.63 18.32
N GLU A 20 -2.53 -10.07 19.50
CA GLU A 20 -3.11 -8.73 19.62
C GLU A 20 -2.16 -7.62 19.18
N SER A 21 -0.86 -7.80 19.38
CA SER A 21 0.16 -6.84 18.91
C SER A 21 0.21 -6.80 17.39
N ARG A 22 0.13 -7.97 16.73
CA ARG A 22 -0.01 -8.06 15.27
C ARG A 22 -1.33 -7.45 14.80
N GLN A 23 -2.44 -7.79 15.45
CA GLN A 23 -3.76 -7.21 15.16
C GLN A 23 -3.79 -5.68 15.31
N ARG A 24 -3.12 -5.13 16.34
CA ARG A 24 -3.02 -3.67 16.54
C ARG A 24 -2.10 -2.99 15.54
N LEU A 25 -1.06 -3.68 15.06
CA LEU A 25 -0.22 -3.20 13.94
C LEU A 25 -0.99 -3.24 12.61
N ASP A 26 -1.81 -4.28 12.38
CA ASP A 26 -2.70 -4.38 11.23
C ASP A 26 -3.80 -3.30 11.25
N ARG A 27 -4.27 -2.93 12.45
CA ARG A 27 -5.19 -1.80 12.71
C ARG A 27 -4.50 -0.44 12.83
N LYS A 28 -3.20 -0.33 12.52
CA LYS A 28 -2.64 0.95 12.08
C LYS A 28 -2.99 1.08 10.60
N THR A 29 -4.27 1.32 10.37
CA THR A 29 -4.96 1.31 9.08
C THR A 29 -4.10 1.99 8.03
N ILE A 30 -3.76 1.25 6.98
CA ILE A 30 -3.35 1.89 5.73
C ILE A 30 -4.55 2.74 5.32
N ASP A 31 -4.34 4.05 5.26
CA ASP A 31 -5.42 5.00 5.02
C ASP A 31 -5.90 4.89 3.56
N LEU A 32 -6.90 4.04 3.32
CA LEU A 32 -7.39 3.75 1.98
C LEU A 32 -7.80 5.05 1.27
N PRO A 33 -7.41 5.26 0.00
CA PRO A 33 -7.79 6.45 -0.77
C PRO A 33 -9.31 6.57 -1.05
N ILE A 34 -10.10 5.57 -0.66
CA ILE A 34 -11.55 5.55 -0.80
C ILE A 34 -12.21 5.11 0.51
N ASP A 35 -13.42 5.62 0.74
CA ASP A 35 -14.27 5.14 1.82
C ASP A 35 -14.92 3.81 1.41
N VAL A 36 -14.76 2.80 2.27
CA VAL A 36 -15.23 1.43 2.02
C VAL A 36 -15.90 0.90 3.27
N PRO A 37 -16.97 0.09 3.12
CA PRO A 37 -17.64 -0.52 4.25
C PRO A 37 -16.69 -1.48 4.99
N GLU A 38 -16.87 -1.59 6.30
CA GLU A 38 -15.93 -2.29 7.18
C GLU A 38 -15.75 -3.77 6.82
N ASP A 39 -16.79 -4.42 6.30
CA ASP A 39 -16.77 -5.82 5.86
C ASP A 39 -15.97 -6.06 4.56
N GLU A 40 -15.68 -5.01 3.80
CA GLU A 40 -14.82 -5.06 2.61
C GLU A 40 -13.42 -4.48 2.86
N ARG A 41 -13.26 -3.68 3.92
CA ARG A 41 -12.02 -2.94 4.23
C ARG A 41 -10.78 -3.82 4.25
N ASP A 42 -10.89 -5.05 4.74
CA ASP A 42 -9.78 -6.01 4.74
C ASP A 42 -9.32 -6.39 3.33
N ARG A 43 -10.25 -6.58 2.38
CA ARG A 43 -9.91 -6.92 0.99
C ARG A 43 -9.24 -5.74 0.29
N HIS A 44 -9.76 -4.52 0.50
CA HIS A 44 -9.16 -3.29 0.00
C HIS A 44 -7.76 -3.05 0.58
N ASN A 45 -7.56 -3.28 1.88
CA ASN A 45 -6.24 -3.19 2.52
C ASN A 45 -5.25 -4.19 1.93
N LYS A 46 -5.66 -5.45 1.74
CA LYS A 46 -4.81 -6.49 1.13
C LYS A 46 -4.46 -6.14 -0.32
N ALA A 47 -5.43 -5.69 -1.11
CA ALA A 47 -5.22 -5.25 -2.48
C ALA A 47 -4.20 -4.11 -2.55
N ARG A 48 -4.39 -3.05 -1.76
CA ARG A 48 -3.44 -1.93 -1.73
C ARG A 48 -2.03 -2.33 -1.27
N ARG A 49 -1.91 -3.16 -0.23
CA ARG A 49 -0.61 -3.68 0.21
C ARG A 49 0.10 -4.45 -0.91
N PHE A 50 -0.66 -5.24 -1.67
CA PHE A 50 -0.10 -6.00 -2.78
C PHE A 50 0.34 -5.11 -3.94
N ALA A 51 -0.47 -4.13 -4.33
CA ALA A 51 -0.08 -3.12 -5.31
C ALA A 51 1.22 -2.40 -4.91
N ARG A 52 1.28 -1.94 -3.65
CA ARG A 52 2.47 -1.23 -3.13
C ARG A 52 3.72 -2.09 -3.14
N LEU A 53 3.59 -3.38 -2.81
CA LEU A 53 4.70 -4.34 -2.88
C LEU A 53 5.24 -4.41 -4.32
N LEU A 54 4.37 -4.70 -5.28
CA LEU A 54 4.75 -4.84 -6.69
C LEU A 54 5.43 -3.57 -7.24
N VAL A 55 4.85 -2.39 -6.97
CA VAL A 55 5.43 -1.12 -7.42
C VAL A 55 6.78 -0.84 -6.74
N SER A 56 6.93 -1.22 -5.47
CA SER A 56 8.21 -1.08 -4.75
C SER A 56 9.30 -1.97 -5.33
N GLU A 57 8.95 -3.19 -5.78
CA GLU A 57 9.89 -4.07 -6.48
C GLU A 57 10.32 -3.50 -7.84
N ILE A 58 9.37 -2.99 -8.65
CA ILE A 58 9.69 -2.30 -9.91
C ILE A 58 10.72 -1.20 -9.65
N LYS A 59 10.47 -0.35 -8.64
CA LYS A 59 11.36 0.74 -8.28
C LYS A 59 12.74 0.24 -7.86
N LEU A 60 12.81 -0.74 -6.96
CA LEU A 60 14.05 -1.29 -6.42
C LEU A 60 14.96 -1.87 -7.52
N TYR A 61 14.39 -2.55 -8.51
CA TYR A 61 15.17 -3.20 -9.56
C TYR A 61 15.46 -2.29 -10.76
N ASN A 62 14.84 -1.10 -10.85
CA ASN A 62 14.94 -0.22 -12.01
C ASN A 62 15.21 1.24 -11.63
N GLU A 63 15.90 1.51 -10.51
CA GLU A 63 16.10 2.86 -9.96
C GLU A 63 16.55 3.89 -11.00
N GLN A 64 17.57 3.56 -11.80
CA GLN A 64 18.09 4.46 -12.83
C GLN A 64 17.03 4.79 -13.90
N LYS A 65 16.29 3.78 -14.39
CA LYS A 65 15.23 3.98 -15.39
C LYS A 65 14.06 4.77 -14.81
N VAL A 66 13.77 4.63 -13.52
CA VAL A 66 12.74 5.41 -12.83
C VAL A 66 13.14 6.88 -12.76
N LEU A 67 14.39 7.19 -12.42
CA LEU A 67 14.89 8.56 -12.39
C LEU A 67 14.79 9.21 -13.77
N GLU A 68 15.35 8.58 -14.80
CA GLU A 68 15.29 9.09 -16.16
C GLU A 68 13.86 9.23 -16.69
N GLY A 69 13.00 8.26 -16.33
CA GLY A 69 11.60 8.26 -16.74
C GLY A 69 10.79 9.38 -16.14
N ARG A 70 11.11 9.79 -14.91
CA ARG A 70 10.49 10.95 -14.26
C ARG A 70 10.92 12.26 -14.92
N GLU A 71 12.19 12.37 -15.29
CA GLU A 71 12.72 13.57 -15.97
C GLU A 71 12.16 13.72 -17.38
N SER A 72 11.97 12.60 -18.07
CA SER A 72 11.50 12.56 -19.47
C SER A 72 9.98 12.40 -19.61
N ALA A 73 9.27 12.18 -18.51
CA ALA A 73 7.85 11.87 -18.46
C ALA A 73 7.43 10.68 -19.35
N ASP A 74 8.20 9.59 -19.31
CA ASP A 74 8.01 8.37 -20.12
C ASP A 74 8.20 7.08 -19.30
N LEU A 75 7.87 7.12 -17.99
CA LEU A 75 8.04 5.97 -17.08
C LEU A 75 7.41 4.69 -17.61
N TYR A 76 6.21 4.77 -18.19
CA TYR A 76 5.53 3.60 -18.71
C TYR A 76 6.31 2.95 -19.86
N ASP A 77 6.83 3.73 -20.80
CA ASP A 77 7.56 3.18 -21.94
C ASP A 77 8.88 2.54 -21.53
N ARG A 78 9.60 3.15 -20.57
CA ARG A 78 10.87 2.59 -20.06
C ARG A 78 10.70 1.32 -19.24
N LEU A 79 9.57 1.21 -18.54
CA LEU A 79 9.30 0.15 -17.56
C LEU A 79 8.13 -0.76 -17.98
N ARG A 80 7.70 -0.68 -19.25
CA ARG A 80 6.50 -1.35 -19.76
C ARG A 80 6.42 -2.81 -19.35
N GLU A 81 7.47 -3.58 -19.64
CA GLU A 81 7.52 -5.01 -19.31
C GLU A 81 7.43 -5.30 -17.80
N ALA A 82 7.93 -4.42 -16.94
CA ALA A 82 7.85 -4.58 -15.49
C ALA A 82 6.45 -4.20 -14.98
N ILE A 83 5.92 -3.08 -15.47
CA ILE A 83 4.60 -2.57 -15.10
C ILE A 83 3.50 -3.54 -15.55
N ASP A 84 3.53 -3.99 -16.80
CA ASP A 84 2.49 -4.88 -17.36
C ASP A 84 2.50 -6.24 -16.65
N ARG A 85 3.69 -6.83 -16.40
CA ARG A 85 3.79 -8.09 -15.66
C ARG A 85 3.30 -7.96 -14.23
N SER A 86 3.67 -6.88 -13.53
CA SER A 86 3.18 -6.64 -12.17
C SER A 86 1.67 -6.39 -12.15
N ARG A 87 1.11 -5.71 -13.16
CA ARG A 87 -0.34 -5.53 -13.31
C ARG A 87 -1.05 -6.87 -13.50
N GLU A 88 -0.54 -7.74 -14.37
CA GLU A 88 -1.10 -9.08 -14.56
C GLU A 88 -1.08 -9.90 -13.26
N MET A 89 0.01 -9.81 -12.47
CA MET A 89 0.08 -10.47 -11.15
C MET A 89 -0.93 -9.89 -10.16
N TYR A 90 -1.14 -8.58 -10.19
CA TYR A 90 -2.12 -7.89 -9.36
C TYR A 90 -3.54 -8.36 -9.66
N GLU A 91 -3.93 -8.32 -10.94
CA GLU A 91 -5.26 -8.70 -11.42
C GLU A 91 -5.60 -10.16 -11.12
N LYS A 92 -4.61 -11.07 -11.17
CA LYS A 92 -4.82 -12.49 -10.80
C LYS A 92 -5.12 -12.73 -9.32
N ARG A 93 -4.79 -11.79 -8.43
CA ARG A 93 -4.85 -11.99 -6.97
C ARG A 93 -5.93 -11.14 -6.29
N VAL A 94 -6.30 -10.02 -6.89
CA VAL A 94 -7.28 -9.10 -6.33
C VAL A 94 -8.66 -9.42 -6.90
N ASP A 95 -9.64 -9.60 -6.01
CA ASP A 95 -11.03 -9.82 -6.40
C ASP A 95 -11.58 -8.68 -7.27
N ASP A 96 -12.35 -9.04 -8.29
CA ASP A 96 -13.04 -8.10 -9.20
C ASP A 96 -13.91 -7.10 -8.44
N THR A 97 -14.50 -7.51 -7.32
CA THR A 97 -15.32 -6.63 -6.46
C THR A 97 -14.53 -5.47 -5.85
N VAL A 98 -13.21 -5.63 -5.68
CA VAL A 98 -12.30 -4.61 -5.17
C VAL A 98 -11.73 -3.77 -6.32
N SER A 99 -11.23 -4.42 -7.37
CA SER A 99 -10.61 -3.74 -8.51
C SER A 99 -11.61 -2.88 -9.30
N SER A 100 -12.89 -3.29 -9.37
CA SER A 100 -13.96 -2.51 -10.00
C SER A 100 -14.31 -1.22 -9.24
N LYS A 101 -13.97 -1.12 -7.95
CA LYS A 101 -14.25 0.06 -7.13
C LYS A 101 -13.10 1.05 -7.14
N PHE A 102 -11.86 0.56 -7.17
CA PHE A 102 -10.67 1.41 -7.18
C PHE A 102 -9.44 0.67 -7.70
N ASP A 103 -8.71 1.31 -8.60
CA ASP A 103 -7.43 0.78 -9.11
C ASP A 103 -6.27 1.15 -8.16
N TYR A 104 -6.03 0.27 -7.18
CA TYR A 104 -4.90 0.45 -6.26
C TYR A 104 -3.55 0.31 -6.94
N PHE A 105 -3.45 -0.43 -8.05
CA PHE A 105 -2.18 -0.59 -8.76
C PHE A 105 -1.77 0.70 -9.45
N HIS A 106 -2.70 1.31 -10.19
CA HIS A 106 -2.53 2.64 -10.74
C HIS A 106 -2.22 3.68 -9.65
N TYR A 107 -2.99 3.68 -8.56
CA TYR A 107 -2.76 4.61 -7.46
C TYR A 107 -1.34 4.51 -6.87
N GLU A 108 -0.85 3.29 -6.63
CA GLU A 108 0.48 3.08 -6.08
C GLU A 108 1.58 3.39 -7.13
N LEU A 109 1.33 3.19 -8.43
CA LEU A 109 2.22 3.63 -9.51
C LEU A 109 2.39 5.14 -9.48
N VAL A 110 1.29 5.90 -9.50
CA VAL A 110 1.34 7.37 -9.46
C VAL A 110 2.02 7.83 -8.17
N THR A 111 1.61 7.29 -7.02
CA THR A 111 2.12 7.73 -5.72
C THR A 111 3.60 7.41 -5.51
N ASN A 112 4.06 6.19 -5.82
CA ASN A 112 5.41 5.74 -5.44
C ASN A 112 6.41 5.79 -6.60
N LEU A 113 5.95 5.56 -7.83
CA LEU A 113 6.80 5.55 -9.02
C LEU A 113 6.83 6.92 -9.68
N ALA A 114 5.68 7.60 -9.78
CA ALA A 114 5.54 8.90 -10.42
C ALA A 114 5.57 10.10 -9.44
N GLU A 115 5.79 9.86 -8.14
CA GLU A 115 5.85 10.91 -7.09
C GLU A 115 4.59 11.77 -6.98
N GLY A 116 3.43 11.18 -7.26
CA GLY A 116 2.13 11.84 -7.24
C GLY A 116 1.75 12.55 -8.53
N ASP A 117 2.61 12.53 -9.56
CA ASP A 117 2.37 13.19 -10.85
C ASP A 117 2.14 12.16 -11.96
N GLU A 118 0.88 11.95 -12.32
CA GLU A 118 0.47 11.01 -13.37
C GLU A 118 1.08 11.36 -14.74
N ALA A 119 1.35 12.63 -15.02
CA ALA A 119 1.93 13.04 -16.30
C ALA A 119 3.31 12.40 -16.54
N LYS A 120 4.04 12.04 -15.47
CA LYS A 120 5.34 11.35 -15.58
C LYS A 120 5.23 9.91 -16.07
N LEU A 121 4.04 9.31 -16.03
CA LEU A 121 3.81 7.98 -16.60
C LEU A 121 3.91 8.00 -18.13
N GLY A 122 3.65 9.16 -18.75
CA GLY A 122 3.75 9.40 -20.17
C GLY A 122 2.46 9.12 -20.93
N GLU A 123 2.35 9.68 -22.14
CA GLU A 123 1.12 9.65 -22.95
C GLU A 123 0.69 8.23 -23.35
N ASN A 124 1.64 7.30 -23.43
CA ASN A 124 1.37 5.90 -23.75
C ASN A 124 0.80 5.12 -22.55
N TYR A 125 0.83 5.70 -21.35
CA TYR A 125 0.09 5.19 -20.20
C TYR A 125 -1.37 5.60 -20.31
N ALA A 126 -2.09 5.00 -21.25
CA ALA A 126 -3.54 5.00 -21.19
C ALA A 126 -3.93 3.98 -20.13
N VAL A 127 -4.64 4.41 -19.09
CA VAL A 127 -5.25 3.53 -18.10
C VAL A 127 -5.97 2.44 -18.89
N ALA A 128 -5.47 1.20 -18.85
CA ALA A 128 -6.22 0.05 -19.32
C ALA A 128 -7.38 -0.11 -18.34
N ALA A 129 -8.42 0.69 -18.56
CA ALA A 129 -9.69 0.66 -17.85
C ALA A 129 -10.64 -0.30 -18.57
#